data_AF-A0A109JLR4-F1
#
_entry.id   AF-A0A109JLR4-F1
#
_cell.length_a   1.000
_cell.length_b   1.000
_cell.length_c   1.000
_cell.angle_alpha   90.00
_cell.angle_beta   90.00
_cell.angle_gamma   90.00
#
_symmetry.space_group_name_H-M   'P 1'
#
loop_
_entity.id
_entity.type
_entity.pdbx_description
1 polymer ?
#
loop_
_entity_poly.entity_id
_entity_poly.type
_entity_poly.pdbx_seq_one_letter_code
_entity_poly.pdbx_strand_id
1 'polypeptide(L)'
;MQTVLIIALSLHVLSSVFWAGSSFTLARTGGLGAERLLFPQIGAATVAIVTGATLWHLVHEGSFSLTEQILAVGAAAALIAVAVQVIVGGGAVRQLRASGGDAPAAHSRLAVAQRIAAGLLAITALCMGAARYA
;
A
#
# COMPACT_ATOMS: atom_id res chain seq x y z
N MET A 1 -17.60 19.64 8.15
CA MET A 1 -16.23 19.29 7.71
C MET A 1 -15.53 18.34 8.68
N GLN A 2 -15.54 18.60 10.00
CA GLN A 2 -14.84 17.77 11.00
C GLN A 2 -15.21 16.28 10.96
N THR A 3 -16.50 15.91 10.84
CA THR A 3 -16.92 14.50 10.73
C THR A 3 -16.34 13.79 9.52
N VAL A 4 -16.28 14.47 8.36
CA VAL A 4 -15.73 13.90 7.12
C VAL A 4 -14.23 13.67 7.26
N LEU A 5 -13.50 14.62 7.86
CA LEU A 5 -12.07 14.47 8.16
C LEU A 5 -11.80 13.28 9.09
N ILE A 6 -12.59 13.14 10.16
CA ILE A 6 -12.45 12.01 11.10
C ILE A 6 -12.66 10.68 10.37
N ILE A 7 -13.74 10.56 9.59
CA ILE A 7 -14.05 9.33 8.84
C ILE A 7 -12.95 9.03 7.82
N ALA A 8 -12.53 10.02 7.03
CA ALA A 8 -11.49 9.85 6.02
C ALA A 8 -10.16 9.43 6.66
N LEU A 9 -9.76 10.06 7.76
CA LEU A 9 -8.55 9.72 8.49
C LEU A 9 -8.62 8.31 9.10
N SER A 10 -9.72 7.96 9.75
CA SER A 10 -9.90 6.62 10.33
C SER A 10 -9.82 5.54 9.26
N LEU A 11 -10.52 5.73 8.13
CA LEU A 11 -10.47 4.78 7.00
C LEU A 11 -9.06 4.70 6.43
N HIS A 12 -8.40 5.84 6.21
CA HIS A 12 -7.04 5.90 5.68
C HIS A 12 -6.05 5.13 6.56
N VAL A 13 -6.08 5.36 7.87
CA VAL A 13 -5.18 4.71 8.82
C VAL A 13 -5.45 3.21 8.87
N LEU A 14 -6.71 2.79 9.05
CA LEU A 14 -7.05 1.36 9.15
C LEU A 14 -6.67 0.60 7.87
N SER A 15 -6.99 1.15 6.70
CA SER A 15 -6.69 0.50 5.43
C SER A 15 -5.17 0.46 5.17
N SER A 16 -4.45 1.54 5.47
CA SER A 16 -3.00 1.61 5.29
C SER A 16 -2.26 0.65 6.24
N VAL A 17 -2.68 0.57 7.50
CA VAL A 17 -2.09 -0.36 8.48
C VAL A 17 -2.31 -1.81 8.07
N PHE A 18 -3.54 -2.18 7.66
CA PHE A 18 -3.80 -3.53 7.16
C PHE A 18 -2.95 -3.84 5.93
N TRP A 19 -2.90 -2.92 4.97
CA TRP A 19 -2.17 -3.10 3.73
C TRP A 19 -0.66 -3.26 3.96
N ALA A 20 -0.05 -2.35 4.74
CA ALA A 20 1.36 -2.43 5.11
C ALA A 20 1.64 -3.68 5.95
N GLY A 21 0.88 -3.92 7.01
CA GLY A 21 1.08 -5.03 7.93
C GLY A 21 1.00 -6.39 7.27
N SER A 22 -0.01 -6.60 6.41
CA SER A 22 -0.11 -7.85 5.63
C SER A 22 1.05 -7.99 4.64
N SER A 23 1.51 -6.90 4.01
CA SER A 23 2.66 -6.93 3.11
C SER A 23 3.96 -7.30 3.83
N PHE A 24 4.20 -6.74 5.02
CA PHE A 24 5.34 -7.10 5.87
C PHE A 24 5.31 -8.56 6.32
N THR A 25 4.13 -9.05 6.73
CA THR A 25 3.97 -10.45 7.13
C THR A 25 4.29 -11.38 5.97
N LEU A 26 3.71 -11.14 4.79
CA LEU A 26 3.97 -11.94 3.60
C LEU A 26 5.41 -11.85 3.10
N ALA A 27 6.06 -10.70 3.23
CA ALA A 27 7.47 -10.53 2.92
C ALA A 27 8.39 -11.43 3.77
N ARG A 28 8.01 -11.68 5.03
CA ARG A 28 8.75 -12.52 5.99
C ARG A 28 8.40 -14.00 5.90
N THR A 29 7.16 -14.34 5.54
CA THR A 29 6.73 -15.73 5.38
C THR A 29 7.00 -16.29 3.98
N GLY A 30 7.68 -15.55 3.10
CA GLY A 30 7.97 -16.00 1.74
C GLY A 30 6.73 -16.03 0.84
N GLY A 31 5.75 -15.17 1.09
CA GLY A 31 4.52 -15.07 0.29
C GLY A 31 3.48 -16.15 0.59
N LEU A 32 3.63 -16.94 1.66
CA LEU A 32 2.66 -17.97 2.04
C LEU A 32 1.27 -17.36 2.26
N GLY A 33 0.28 -17.82 1.47
CA GLY A 33 -1.10 -17.34 1.53
C GLY A 33 -1.34 -15.99 0.88
N ALA A 34 -0.34 -15.43 0.16
CA ALA A 34 -0.48 -14.16 -0.53
C ALA A 34 -1.55 -14.22 -1.64
N GLU A 35 -1.83 -15.39 -2.22
CA GLU A 35 -2.93 -15.56 -3.20
C GLU A 35 -4.32 -15.33 -2.61
N ARG A 36 -4.48 -15.50 -1.29
CA ARG A 36 -5.73 -15.21 -0.57
C ARG A 36 -5.85 -13.75 -0.18
N LEU A 37 -4.72 -13.11 0.12
CA LEU A 37 -4.66 -11.74 0.62
C LEU A 37 -4.50 -10.69 -0.48
N LEU A 38 -4.16 -11.05 -1.72
CA LEU A 38 -3.95 -10.08 -2.79
C LEU A 38 -5.20 -9.20 -3.04
N PHE A 39 -6.39 -9.78 -3.09
CA PHE A 39 -7.63 -9.01 -3.31
C PHE A 39 -7.98 -8.11 -2.11
N PRO A 40 -7.98 -8.62 -0.86
CA PRO A 40 -8.09 -7.77 0.32
C PRO A 40 -7.05 -6.63 0.37
N GLN A 41 -5.79 -6.90 0.00
CA GLN A 41 -4.73 -5.90 -0.06
C GLN A 41 -5.01 -4.82 -1.10
N ILE A 42 -5.43 -5.18 -2.31
CA ILE A 42 -5.80 -4.21 -3.36
C ILE A 42 -6.99 -3.36 -2.91
N GLY A 43 -7.99 -3.96 -2.26
CA GLY A 43 -9.12 -3.24 -1.68
C GLY A 43 -8.66 -2.21 -0.64
N ALA A 44 -7.81 -2.63 0.29
CA ALA A 44 -7.26 -1.73 1.31
C ALA A 44 -6.36 -0.63 0.72
N ALA A 45 -5.53 -0.96 -0.28
CA ALA A 45 -4.72 0.01 -1.01
C ALA A 45 -5.60 1.07 -1.70
N THR A 46 -6.69 0.63 -2.32
CA THR A 46 -7.65 1.53 -2.98
C THR A 46 -8.29 2.47 -1.96
N VAL A 47 -8.76 1.95 -0.82
CA VAL A 47 -9.32 2.78 0.26
C VAL A 47 -8.27 3.77 0.78
N ALA A 48 -7.02 3.33 0.98
CA ALA A 48 -5.94 4.19 1.45
C ALA A 48 -5.66 5.33 0.46
N ILE A 49 -5.56 5.03 -0.83
CA ILE A 49 -5.29 6.04 -1.88
C ILE A 49 -6.42 7.05 -1.97
N VAL A 50 -7.68 6.58 -2.03
CA VAL A 50 -8.85 7.46 -2.15
C VAL A 50 -8.99 8.37 -0.93
N THR A 51 -8.86 7.81 0.27
CA THR A 51 -8.95 8.60 1.51
C THR A 51 -7.75 9.53 1.69
N GLY A 52 -6.54 9.12 1.27
CA GLY A 52 -5.35 9.98 1.27
C GLY A 52 -5.50 11.17 0.32
N ALA A 53 -6.00 10.95 -0.89
CA ALA A 53 -6.31 12.02 -1.84
C ALA A 53 -7.43 12.95 -1.33
N THR A 54 -8.43 12.39 -0.66
CA THR A 54 -9.50 13.17 -0.02
C THR A 54 -8.94 14.05 1.10
N LEU A 55 -8.09 13.51 1.97
CA LEU A 55 -7.44 14.28 3.04
C LEU A 55 -6.55 15.37 2.48
N TRP A 56 -5.79 15.08 1.42
CA TRP A 56 -5.01 16.07 0.70
C TRP A 56 -5.91 17.22 0.23
N HIS A 57 -6.97 16.93 -0.51
CA HIS A 57 -7.88 17.96 -1.02
C HIS A 57 -8.55 18.79 0.09
N LEU A 58 -8.88 18.18 1.23
CA LEU A 58 -9.56 18.88 2.33
C LEU A 58 -8.64 19.73 3.21
N VAL A 59 -7.34 19.42 3.26
CA VAL A 59 -6.38 20.06 4.17
C VAL A 59 -5.33 20.89 3.43
N HIS A 60 -5.26 20.81 2.10
CA HIS A 60 -4.32 21.58 1.30
C HIS A 60 -4.59 23.09 1.43
N GLU A 61 -3.64 23.82 2.03
CA GLU A 61 -3.73 25.26 2.24
C GLU A 61 -3.28 26.09 1.01
N GLY A 62 -3.11 25.44 -0.15
CA GLY A 62 -2.80 26.09 -1.43
C GLY A 62 -1.33 26.52 -1.59
N SER A 63 -0.45 26.18 -0.64
CA SER A 63 0.98 26.43 -0.73
C SER A 63 1.79 25.13 -0.65
N PHE A 64 2.64 24.89 -1.65
CA PHE A 64 3.44 23.67 -1.77
C PHE A 64 4.65 23.67 -0.82
N SER A 65 4.36 23.55 0.47
CA SER A 65 5.34 23.58 1.56
C SER A 65 6.23 22.33 1.57
N LEU A 66 7.29 22.33 2.39
CA LEU A 66 8.16 21.17 2.59
C LEU A 66 7.36 19.94 3.07
N THR A 67 6.36 20.15 3.92
CA THR A 67 5.41 19.13 4.39
C THR A 67 4.72 18.42 3.23
N GLU A 68 4.22 19.19 2.26
CA GLU A 68 3.53 18.64 1.09
C GLU A 68 4.49 17.88 0.17
N GLN A 69 5.71 18.37 -0.02
CA GLN A 69 6.72 17.66 -0.81
C GLN A 69 7.07 16.30 -0.19
N ILE A 70 7.23 16.22 1.13
CA ILE A 70 7.48 14.96 1.85
C ILE A 70 6.28 14.01 1.68
N LEU A 71 5.05 14.50 1.85
CA LEU A 71 3.85 13.70 1.65
C LEU A 71 3.70 13.21 0.20
N ALA A 72 4.06 14.04 -0.79
CA ALA A 72 4.04 13.66 -2.21
C ALA A 72 5.02 12.52 -2.52
N VAL A 73 6.21 12.53 -1.93
CA VAL A 73 7.17 11.43 -2.03
C VAL A 73 6.58 10.14 -1.43
N GLY A 74 5.95 10.23 -0.25
CA GLY A 74 5.26 9.11 0.36
C GLY A 74 4.13 8.57 -0.51
N ALA A 75 3.31 9.45 -1.08
CA ALA A 75 2.23 9.07 -1.99
C ALA A 75 2.77 8.36 -3.25
N ALA A 76 3.86 8.86 -3.85
CA ALA A 76 4.51 8.22 -4.98
C ALA A 76 5.00 6.81 -4.62
N ALA A 77 5.63 6.63 -3.45
CA ALA A 77 6.06 5.32 -2.97
C ALA A 77 4.88 4.34 -2.81
N ALA A 78 3.75 4.80 -2.26
CA ALA A 78 2.54 4.00 -2.13
C ALA A 78 1.96 3.58 -3.50
N LEU A 79 1.93 4.49 -4.47
CA LEU A 79 1.46 4.19 -5.83
C LEU A 79 2.35 3.16 -6.53
N ILE A 80 3.67 3.25 -6.34
CA ILE A 80 4.60 2.24 -6.85
C ILE A 80 4.35 0.90 -6.15
N ALA A 81 4.09 0.90 -4.83
CA ALA A 81 3.84 -0.33 -4.07
C ALA A 81 2.61 -1.09 -4.60
N VAL A 82 1.49 -0.39 -4.83
CA VAL A 82 0.29 -1.02 -5.40
C VAL A 82 0.53 -1.48 -6.84
N ALA A 83 1.26 -0.71 -7.65
CA ALA A 83 1.61 -1.12 -9.02
C ALA A 83 2.42 -2.42 -9.02
N VAL A 84 3.41 -2.56 -8.14
CA VAL A 84 4.20 -3.79 -7.99
C VAL A 84 3.30 -4.96 -7.58
N GLN A 85 2.40 -4.79 -6.62
CA GLN A 85 1.50 -5.86 -6.18
C GLN A 85 0.50 -6.27 -7.26
N VAL A 86 -0.06 -5.32 -8.01
CA VAL A 86 -1.02 -5.62 -9.09
C VAL A 86 -0.34 -6.29 -10.27
N ILE A 87 0.79 -5.75 -10.75
CA ILE A 87 1.48 -6.24 -11.95
C ILE A 87 2.18 -7.57 -11.65
N VAL A 88 3.02 -7.61 -10.62
CA VAL A 88 3.84 -8.79 -10.29
C VAL A 88 3.03 -9.81 -9.50
N GLY A 89 2.34 -9.36 -8.45
CA GLY A 89 1.53 -10.24 -7.60
C GLY A 89 0.30 -10.78 -8.33
N GLY A 90 -0.42 -9.94 -9.08
CA GLY A 90 -1.56 -10.37 -9.89
C GLY A 90 -1.18 -11.38 -10.97
N GLY A 91 -0.06 -11.15 -11.67
CA GLY A 91 0.48 -12.10 -12.64
C GLY A 91 0.84 -13.45 -12.01
N ALA A 92 1.51 -13.44 -10.86
CA ALA A 92 1.88 -14.64 -10.13
C ALA A 92 0.66 -15.43 -9.63
N VAL A 93 -0.36 -14.75 -9.08
CA VAL A 93 -1.60 -15.41 -8.62
C VAL A 93 -2.37 -16.01 -9.79
N ARG A 94 -2.44 -15.32 -10.94
CA ARG A 94 -3.08 -15.87 -12.15
C ARG A 94 -2.35 -17.14 -12.63
N GLN A 95 -1.02 -17.14 -12.60
CA GLN A 95 -0.22 -18.31 -12.93
C GLN A 95 -0.45 -19.47 -11.95
N LEU A 96 -0.48 -19.20 -10.65
CA LEU A 96 -0.78 -20.21 -9.62
C LEU A 96 -2.16 -20.85 -9.81
N ARG A 97 -3.18 -20.05 -10.12
CA ARG A 97 -4.53 -20.55 -10.41
C ARG A 97 -4.57 -21.42 -11.66
N ALA A 98 -3.83 -21.05 -12.70
CA ALA A 98 -3.76 -21.82 -13.94
C ALA A 98 -3.00 -23.15 -13.77
N SER A 99 -1.99 -23.19 -12.89
CA SER A 99 -1.16 -24.37 -12.63
C SER A 99 -1.66 -25.25 -11.46
N GLY A 100 -2.88 -25.02 -10.95
CA GLY A 100 -3.43 -25.80 -9.84
C GLY A 100 -2.63 -25.66 -8.52
N GLY A 101 -1.88 -24.57 -8.35
CA GLY A 101 -1.05 -24.31 -7.17
C GLY A 101 0.39 -24.80 -7.26
N ASP A 102 0.78 -25.58 -8.27
CA ASP A 102 2.14 -26.12 -8.39
C ASP A 102 3.02 -25.26 -9.31
N ALA A 103 3.44 -24.10 -8.78
CA ALA A 103 4.36 -23.20 -9.48
C ALA A 103 5.33 -22.50 -8.50
N PRO A 104 6.51 -23.09 -8.20
CA PRO A 104 7.46 -22.52 -7.25
C PRO A 104 7.98 -21.14 -7.68
N ALA A 105 8.14 -20.92 -8.99
CA ALA A 105 8.54 -19.62 -9.54
C ALA A 105 7.49 -18.52 -9.34
N ALA A 106 6.20 -18.87 -9.26
CA ALA A 106 5.14 -17.89 -9.02
C ALA A 106 5.10 -17.49 -7.54
N HIS A 107 5.29 -18.44 -6.62
CA HIS A 107 5.42 -18.16 -5.19
C HIS A 107 6.61 -17.23 -4.90
N SER A 108 7.78 -17.47 -5.52
CA SER A 108 8.95 -16.61 -5.31
C SER A 108 8.73 -15.18 -5.82
N ARG A 109 8.09 -15.01 -6.99
CA ARG A 109 7.71 -13.69 -7.52
C ARG A 109 6.74 -12.96 -6.59
N LEU A 110 5.77 -13.69 -6.02
CA LEU A 110 4.81 -13.13 -5.07
C LEU A 110 5.51 -12.67 -3.79
N ALA A 111 6.46 -13.44 -3.26
CA ALA A 111 7.28 -13.05 -2.12
C ALA A 111 8.12 -11.79 -2.39
N VAL A 112 8.75 -11.70 -3.58
CA VAL A 112 9.52 -10.53 -3.99
C VAL A 112 8.62 -9.30 -4.12
N ALA A 113 7.44 -9.44 -4.73
CA ALA A 113 6.48 -8.34 -4.84
C ALA A 113 6.09 -7.79 -3.46
N GLN A 114 5.84 -8.68 -2.48
CA GLN A 114 5.48 -8.30 -1.11
C GLN A 114 6.65 -7.63 -0.37
N ARG A 115 7.90 -8.06 -0.59
CA ARG A 115 9.09 -7.40 -0.03
C ARG A 115 9.28 -5.97 -0.54
N ILE A 116 9.16 -5.80 -1.86
CA ILE A 116 9.26 -4.47 -2.49
C ILE A 116 8.14 -3.57 -1.97
N ALA A 117 6.89 -4.07 -1.97
CA ALA A 117 5.75 -3.32 -1.46
C ALA A 117 5.92 -2.95 0.01
N ALA A 118 6.33 -3.88 0.87
CA ALA A 118 6.58 -3.61 2.29
C ALA A 118 7.64 -2.51 2.49
N GLY A 119 8.74 -2.55 1.73
CA GLY A 119 9.77 -1.51 1.77
C GLY A 119 9.23 -0.12 1.38
N LEU A 120 8.47 -0.05 0.28
CA LEU A 120 7.86 1.19 -0.19
C LEU A 120 6.80 1.73 0.78
N LEU A 121 6.03 0.85 1.41
CA LEU A 121 5.05 1.23 2.43
C LEU A 121 5.72 1.69 3.74
N ALA A 122 6.89 1.15 4.09
CA ALA A 122 7.72 1.70 5.17
C ALA A 122 8.13 3.14 4.87
N ILE A 123 8.64 3.41 3.66
CA ILE A 123 9.01 4.76 3.22
C ILE A 123 7.79 5.69 3.29
N THR A 124 6.63 5.23 2.81
CA THR A 124 5.37 5.97 2.87
C THR A 124 5.03 6.38 4.31
N ALA A 125 5.09 5.44 5.26
CA ALA A 125 4.79 5.70 6.66
C ALA A 125 5.80 6.67 7.30
N LEU A 126 7.08 6.55 6.95
CA LEU A 126 8.12 7.48 7.40
C LEU A 126 7.87 8.89 6.86
N CYS A 127 7.49 9.05 5.60
CA CYS A 127 7.11 10.33 5.02
C CYS A 127 5.92 10.95 5.76
N MET A 128 4.87 10.19 6.04
CA MET A 128 3.71 10.67 6.81
C MET A 128 4.10 11.12 8.22
N GLY A 129 4.99 10.38 8.89
CA GLY A 129 5.49 10.75 10.22
C GLY A 129 6.38 11.98 10.19
N ALA A 130 7.30 12.06 9.23
CA ALA A 130 8.24 13.18 9.07
C ALA A 130 7.54 14.48 8.70
N ALA A 131 6.51 14.41 7.86
CA ALA A 131 5.68 15.55 7.46
C ALA A 131 5.07 16.30 8.65
N ARG A 132 4.83 15.62 9.79
CA ARG A 132 4.34 16.28 11.02
C ARG A 132 5.34 17.28 11.61
N TYR A 133 6.63 17.09 11.36
CA TYR A 133 7.72 17.82 12.01
C TYR A 133 8.50 18.72 11.03
N ALA A 134 8.07 18.79 9.78
CA ALA A 134 8.65 19.62 8.72
C ALA A 134 7.76 20.84 8.49
#